data_AF-A0A0Q8ST81-F1
#
_entry.id   AF-A0A0Q8ST81-F1
#
_cell.length_a   1.000
_cell.length_b   1.000
_cell.length_c   1.000
_cell.angle_alpha   90.00
_cell.angle_beta   90.00
_cell.angle_gamma   90.00
#
_symmetry.space_group_name_H-M   'P 1'
#
loop_
_entity.id
_entity.type
_entity.pdbx_description
1 polymer ?
#
loop_
_entity_poly.entity_id
_entity_poly.type
_entity_poly.pdbx_seq_one_letter_code
_entity_poly.pdbx_strand_id
1 'polypeptide(L)'
;MNASVFVELRFWVLVAFSLVLPAGIYAALLRTRAISRLAVLGFGIALVLIAGVDVYLLQSLAALARHTPSLADDAVFLSELSIALYVLPVVFGGIGVNLVSHVLLHHLTEAEKRFEREHPGA
;
A
#
# COMPACT_ATOMS: atom_id res chain seq x y z
N MET A 1 20.64 -24.73 -14.85
CA MET A 1 19.23 -24.28 -14.98
C MET A 1 19.16 -22.92 -14.32
N ASN A 2 19.00 -21.86 -15.09
CA ASN A 2 19.04 -20.47 -14.62
C ASN A 2 17.74 -20.13 -13.89
N ALA A 3 17.71 -20.29 -12.57
CA ALA A 3 16.63 -19.85 -11.72
C ALA A 3 16.78 -18.35 -11.48
N SER A 4 16.23 -17.53 -12.37
CA SER A 4 16.22 -16.07 -12.23
C SER A 4 15.04 -15.66 -11.35
N VAL A 5 15.23 -14.65 -10.50
CA VAL A 5 14.18 -14.11 -9.61
C VAL A 5 12.95 -13.60 -10.37
N PHE A 6 13.10 -13.26 -11.66
CA PHE A 6 11.98 -12.87 -12.54
C PHE A 6 11.03 -14.04 -12.92
N VAL A 7 11.45 -15.29 -12.70
CA VAL A 7 10.62 -16.50 -12.84
C VAL A 7 9.93 -16.83 -11.51
N GLU A 8 10.41 -16.25 -10.41
CA GLU A 8 9.86 -16.46 -9.07
C GLU A 8 8.48 -15.80 -8.97
N LEU A 9 7.46 -16.59 -8.57
CA LEU A 9 6.08 -16.13 -8.35
C LEU A 9 6.01 -14.84 -7.50
N ARG A 10 6.95 -14.68 -6.56
CA ARG A 10 7.07 -13.54 -5.65
C ARG A 10 7.25 -12.21 -6.37
N PHE A 11 7.97 -12.16 -7.50
CA PHE A 11 8.13 -10.95 -8.30
C PHE A 11 6.80 -10.51 -8.94
N TRP A 12 6.07 -11.45 -9.51
CA TRP A 12 4.76 -11.16 -10.13
C TRP A 12 3.70 -10.80 -9.10
N VAL A 13 3.77 -11.39 -7.91
CA VAL A 13 2.95 -10.96 -6.76
C VAL A 13 3.29 -9.51 -6.39
N LEU A 14 4.57 -9.15 -6.30
CA LEU A 14 4.97 -7.76 -6.03
C LEU A 14 4.48 -6.80 -7.11
N VAL A 15 4.62 -7.12 -8.40
CA VAL A 15 4.09 -6.29 -9.49
C VAL A 15 2.56 -6.15 -9.40
N ALA A 16 1.85 -7.24 -9.10
CA ALA A 16 0.40 -7.22 -8.95
C ALA A 16 -0.04 -6.32 -7.78
N PHE A 17 0.60 -6.46 -6.61
CA PHE A 17 0.25 -5.72 -5.40
C PHE A 17 0.74 -4.26 -5.41
N SER A 18 1.91 -3.97 -5.97
CA SER A 18 2.48 -2.63 -5.99
C SER A 18 2.01 -1.77 -7.17
N LEU A 19 1.50 -2.36 -8.25
CA LEU A 19 1.16 -1.59 -9.46
C LEU A 19 -0.26 -1.84 -9.93
N VAL A 20 -0.63 -3.10 -10.16
CA VAL A 20 -1.92 -3.43 -10.79
C VAL A 20 -3.08 -3.14 -9.85
N LEU A 21 -2.97 -3.57 -8.59
CA LEU A 21 -4.03 -3.47 -7.60
C LEU A 21 -4.27 -2.00 -7.18
N PRO A 22 -3.25 -1.18 -6.87
CA PRO A 22 -3.44 0.24 -6.57
C PRO A 22 -4.00 1.02 -7.76
N ALA A 23 -3.51 0.77 -8.98
CA ALA A 23 -4.03 1.42 -10.19
C ALA A 23 -5.49 1.03 -10.47
N GLY A 24 -5.83 -0.25 -10.29
CA GLY A 24 -7.18 -0.76 -10.44
C GLY A 24 -8.14 -0.13 -9.44
N ILE A 25 -7.75 -0.01 -8.17
CA ILE A 25 -8.60 0.65 -7.17
C ILE A 25 -8.75 2.14 -7.49
N TYR A 26 -7.67 2.83 -7.86
CA TYR A 26 -7.74 4.25 -8.22
C TYR A 26 -8.67 4.49 -9.44
N ALA A 27 -8.57 3.67 -10.48
CA ALA A 27 -9.45 3.73 -11.64
C ALA A 27 -10.91 3.45 -11.28
N ALA A 28 -11.17 2.50 -10.38
CA ALA A 28 -12.51 2.22 -9.88
C ALA A 28 -13.10 3.42 -9.13
N LEU A 29 -12.31 4.04 -8.25
CA LEU A 29 -12.70 5.23 -7.50
C LEU A 29 -13.00 6.43 -8.42
N LEU A 30 -12.20 6.65 -9.46
CA LEU A 30 -12.45 7.69 -10.47
C LEU A 30 -13.73 7.45 -11.27
N ARG A 31 -14.13 6.19 -11.46
CA ARG A 31 -15.35 5.83 -12.20
C ARG A 31 -16.61 5.96 -11.35
N THR A 32 -16.49 5.91 -10.03
CA THR A 32 -17.61 6.02 -9.09
C THR A 32 -17.93 7.47 -8.75
N ARG A 33 -19.17 7.91 -9.02
CA ARG A 33 -19.62 9.29 -8.72
C ARG A 33 -19.77 9.60 -7.23
N ALA A 34 -19.94 8.60 -6.38
CA ALA A 34 -20.08 8.76 -4.93
C ALA A 34 -19.43 7.58 -4.21
N ILE A 35 -18.53 7.89 -3.27
CA ILE A 35 -17.80 6.89 -2.49
C ILE A 35 -18.24 7.02 -1.03
N SER A 36 -18.67 5.91 -0.41
CA SER A 36 -19.08 5.91 0.99
C SER A 36 -17.87 6.03 1.93
N ARG A 37 -18.08 6.57 3.13
CA ARG A 37 -17.00 6.70 4.15
C ARG A 37 -16.39 5.34 4.53
N LEU A 38 -17.21 4.29 4.55
CA LEU A 38 -16.75 2.92 4.83
C LEU A 38 -15.86 2.38 3.69
N ALA A 39 -16.20 2.69 2.44
CA ALA A 39 -15.37 2.32 1.29
C ALA A 39 -14.02 3.06 1.30
N VAL A 40 -14.03 4.35 1.66
CA VAL A 40 -12.81 5.15 1.84
C VAL A 40 -11.93 4.55 2.95
N LEU A 41 -12.52 4.19 4.10
CA LEU A 41 -11.78 3.54 5.19
C LEU A 41 -11.21 2.18 4.78
N GLY A 42 -12.01 1.35 4.12
CA GLY A 42 -11.58 0.04 3.61
C GLY A 42 -10.43 0.18 2.62
N PHE A 43 -10.48 1.17 1.74
CA PHE A 43 -9.38 1.46 0.81
C PHE A 43 -8.11 1.90 1.55
N GLY A 44 -8.23 2.78 2.54
CA GLY A 44 -7.09 3.23 3.34
C GLY A 44 -6.40 2.06 4.05
N ILE A 45 -7.18 1.18 4.68
CA ILE A 45 -6.67 -0.05 5.31
C ILE A 45 -6.00 -0.97 4.29
N ALA A 46 -6.62 -1.17 3.12
CA ALA A 46 -6.06 -2.00 2.07
C ALA A 46 -4.69 -1.47 1.61
N LEU A 47 -4.55 -0.16 1.38
CA LEU A 47 -3.26 0.44 1.01
C LEU A 47 -2.17 0.26 2.08
N VAL A 48 -2.51 0.36 3.36
CA VAL A 48 -1.56 0.10 4.47
C VAL A 48 -1.12 -1.36 4.48
N LEU A 49 -2.05 -2.31 4.28
CA LEU A 49 -1.73 -3.72 4.23
C LEU A 49 -0.85 -4.06 3.01
N ILE A 50 -1.18 -3.50 1.84
CA ILE A 50 -0.39 -3.64 0.61
C ILE A 50 1.04 -3.14 0.84
N ALA A 51 1.21 -1.96 1.44
CA ALA A 51 2.53 -1.43 1.76
C ALA A 51 3.35 -2.38 2.66
N GLY A 52 2.73 -2.99 3.67
CA GLY A 52 3.39 -3.98 4.52
C GLY A 52 3.81 -5.24 3.76
N VAL A 53 2.94 -5.76 2.88
CA VAL A 53 3.25 -6.91 2.01
C VAL A 53 4.39 -6.59 1.05
N ASP A 54 4.37 -5.42 0.44
CA ASP A 54 5.39 -4.96 -0.50
C ASP A 54 6.77 -4.84 0.17
N VAL A 55 6.84 -4.29 1.39
CA VAL A 55 8.09 -4.25 2.17
C VAL A 55 8.59 -5.66 2.46
N TYR A 56 7.71 -6.57 2.89
CA TYR A 56 8.09 -7.96 3.15
C TYR A 56 8.63 -8.66 1.90
N LEU A 57 7.96 -8.49 0.76
CA LEU A 57 8.38 -9.09 -0.51
C LEU A 57 9.72 -8.51 -0.97
N LEU A 58 9.92 -7.19 -0.90
CA LEU A 58 11.19 -6.55 -1.23
C LEU A 58 12.34 -7.07 -0.36
N GLN A 59 12.11 -7.21 0.95
CA GLN A 59 13.12 -7.77 1.86
C GLN A 59 13.43 -9.24 1.54
N SER A 60 12.41 -10.05 1.26
CA SER A 60 12.58 -11.45 0.90
C SER A 60 13.33 -11.62 -0.43
N LEU A 61 13.01 -10.81 -1.44
CA LEU A 61 13.67 -10.83 -2.75
C LEU A 61 15.13 -10.37 -2.64
N ALA A 62 15.40 -9.31 -1.86
CA ALA A 62 16.75 -8.85 -1.60
C ALA A 62 17.61 -9.91 -0.88
N ALA A 63 17.03 -10.68 0.03
CA ALA A 63 17.73 -11.78 0.69
C ALA A 63 18.04 -12.94 -0.29
N LEU A 64 17.12 -13.28 -1.19
CA LEU A 64 17.30 -14.32 -2.21
C LEU A 64 18.35 -13.92 -3.26
N ALA A 65 18.33 -12.65 -3.70
CA ALA A 65 19.27 -12.14 -4.70
C ALA A 65 20.74 -12.34 -4.27
N ARG A 66 21.05 -12.19 -2.97
CA ARG A 66 22.41 -12.41 -2.43
C ARG A 66 22.97 -13.82 -2.62
N HIS A 67 22.11 -14.80 -2.89
CA HIS A 67 22.49 -16.20 -3.07
C HIS A 67 22.40 -16.67 -4.52
N THR A 68 22.08 -15.77 -5.46
CA THR A 68 21.86 -16.10 -6.87
C THR A 68 23.00 -15.52 -7.71
N PRO A 69 23.66 -16.29 -8.60
CA PRO A 69 24.78 -15.79 -9.42
C PRO A 69 24.33 -14.92 -10.62
N SER A 70 23.20 -14.22 -10.48
CA SER A 70 22.53 -13.49 -11.56
C SER A 70 22.83 -11.99 -11.48
N LEU A 71 23.56 -11.48 -12.48
CA LEU A 71 23.89 -10.05 -12.61
C LEU A 71 22.65 -9.13 -12.69
N ALA A 72 21.51 -9.66 -13.18
CA ALA A 72 20.26 -8.91 -13.25
C ALA A 72 19.59 -8.78 -11.88
N ASP A 73 19.72 -9.79 -11.02
CA ASP A 73 19.17 -9.78 -9.67
C ASP A 73 19.98 -8.81 -8.78
N ASP A 74 21.31 -8.78 -8.96
CA ASP A 74 22.21 -7.84 -8.31
C ASP A 74 21.90 -6.38 -8.70
N ALA A 75 21.69 -6.11 -9.99
CA ALA A 75 21.43 -4.76 -10.49
C ALA A 75 20.10 -4.17 -10.01
N VAL A 76 19.10 -4.99 -9.68
CA VAL A 76 17.77 -4.51 -9.23
C VAL A 76 17.64 -4.52 -7.72
N PHE A 77 18.08 -5.58 -7.04
CA PHE A 77 17.82 -5.77 -5.61
C PHE A 77 19.02 -5.46 -4.71
N LEU A 78 20.25 -5.44 -5.23
CA LEU A 78 21.46 -5.09 -4.47
C LEU A 78 22.02 -3.71 -4.80
N SER A 79 21.45 -3.01 -5.79
CA SER A 79 21.84 -1.63 -6.15
C SER A 79 20.98 -0.57 -5.44
N GLU A 80 21.31 0.70 -5.64
CA GLU A 80 20.49 1.84 -5.21
C GLU A 80 19.05 1.80 -5.74
N LEU A 81 18.81 1.09 -6.86
CA LEU A 81 17.47 0.88 -7.39
C LEU A 81 16.57 0.12 -6.40
N SER A 82 17.15 -0.76 -5.57
CA SER A 82 16.44 -1.45 -4.49
C SER A 82 15.85 -0.47 -3.48
N ILE A 83 16.60 0.59 -3.13
CA ILE A 83 16.12 1.67 -2.26
C ILE A 83 14.97 2.43 -2.93
N ALA A 84 15.09 2.71 -4.24
CA ALA A 84 14.02 3.36 -4.99
C ALA A 84 12.72 2.53 -5.01
N LEU A 85 12.81 1.19 -5.02
CA LEU A 85 11.63 0.32 -4.94
C LEU A 85 10.87 0.45 -3.61
N TYR A 86 11.55 0.79 -2.50
CA TYR A 86 10.89 1.05 -1.21
C TYR A 86 10.08 2.35 -1.19
N VAL A 87 10.23 3.24 -2.16
CA VAL A 87 9.40 4.45 -2.26
C VAL A 87 7.93 4.08 -2.49
N LEU A 88 7.65 3.02 -3.25
CA LEU A 88 6.29 2.57 -3.54
C LEU A 88 5.50 2.19 -2.27
N PRO A 89 5.97 1.25 -1.41
CA PRO A 89 5.27 0.94 -0.17
C PRO A 89 5.18 2.13 0.78
N VAL A 90 6.20 3.01 0.82
CA VAL A 90 6.14 4.24 1.64
C VAL A 90 4.99 5.14 1.18
N VAL A 91 4.84 5.35 -0.13
CA VAL A 91 3.76 6.17 -0.69
C VAL A 91 2.39 5.53 -0.39
N PHE A 92 2.22 4.22 -0.63
CA PHE A 92 0.96 3.56 -0.34
C PHE A 92 0.60 3.58 1.14
N GLY A 93 1.57 3.33 2.01
CA GLY A 93 1.40 3.42 3.46
C GLY A 93 1.00 4.84 3.88
N GLY A 94 1.68 5.87 3.38
CA GLY A 94 1.38 7.27 3.68
C GLY A 94 -0.02 7.69 3.23
N ILE A 95 -0.41 7.35 2.00
CA ILE A 95 -1.76 7.63 1.48
C ILE A 95 -2.81 6.88 2.30
N GLY A 96 -2.58 5.59 2.58
CA GLY A 96 -3.50 4.74 3.34
C GLY A 96 -3.75 5.28 4.74
N VAL A 97 -2.68 5.60 5.49
CA VAL A 97 -2.77 6.20 6.83
C VAL A 97 -3.50 7.54 6.80
N ASN A 98 -3.21 8.41 5.83
CA ASN A 98 -3.89 9.69 5.68
C ASN A 98 -5.40 9.52 5.47
N LEU A 99 -5.78 8.55 4.64
CA LEU A 99 -7.18 8.28 4.33
C LEU A 99 -7.95 7.71 5.53
N VAL A 100 -7.35 6.76 6.25
CA VAL A 100 -7.91 6.24 7.50
C VAL A 100 -8.08 7.36 8.52
N SER A 101 -7.04 8.20 8.69
CA SER A 101 -7.05 9.33 9.61
C SER A 101 -8.18 10.31 9.30
N HIS A 102 -8.37 10.64 8.02
CA HIS A 102 -9.44 11.52 7.56
C HIS A 102 -10.82 10.98 7.95
N VAL A 103 -11.08 9.68 7.74
CA VAL A 103 -12.38 9.08 8.07
C VAL A 103 -12.61 9.06 9.58
N LEU A 104 -11.59 8.70 10.37
CA LEU A 104 -11.70 8.64 11.83
C LEU A 104 -11.96 10.02 12.44
N LEU A 105 -11.17 11.03 12.05
CA LEU A 105 -11.34 12.39 12.55
C LEU A 105 -12.71 12.94 12.18
N HIS A 106 -13.16 12.74 10.94
CA HIS A 106 -14.50 13.15 10.54
C HIS A 106 -15.59 12.44 11.35
N HIS A 107 -15.43 11.15 11.65
CA HIS A 107 -16.41 10.42 12.47
C HIS A 107 -16.48 10.98 13.90
N LEU A 108 -15.32 11.27 14.50
CA LEU A 108 -15.23 11.85 15.84
C LEU A 108 -15.85 13.24 15.89
N THR A 109 -15.54 14.12 14.94
CA THR A 109 -16.12 15.47 14.87
C THR A 109 -17.65 15.45 14.72
N GLU A 110 -18.20 14.49 13.97
CA GLU A 110 -19.65 14.35 13.84
C GLU A 110 -20.29 13.80 15.13
N ALA A 111 -19.61 12.89 15.82
CA ALA A 111 -20.05 12.38 17.11
C ALA A 111 -20.05 13.48 18.19
N GLU A 112 -19.03 14.34 18.21
CA GLU A 112 -18.91 15.50 19.10
C GLU A 112 -20.07 16.48 18.88
N LYS A 113 -20.30 16.91 17.63
CA LYS A 113 -21.45 17.78 17.31
C LYS A 113 -22.79 17.18 17.70
N ARG A 114 -22.92 15.85 17.60
CA ARG A 114 -24.14 15.15 18.02
C ARG A 114 -24.30 15.20 19.53
N PHE A 115 -23.23 14.95 20.27
CA PHE A 115 -23.20 15.02 21.72
C PHE A 115 -23.58 16.42 22.22
N GLU A 116 -23.00 17.49 21.65
CA GLU A 116 -23.31 18.89 21.99
C GLU A 116 -24.79 19.24 21.77
N ARG A 117 -25.39 18.74 20.68
CA ARG A 117 -26.82 18.94 20.40
C ARG A 117 -27.73 18.21 21.38
N GLU A 118 -27.32 17.04 21.83
CA GLU A 118 -28.07 16.20 22.78
C GLU A 118 -27.86 16.69 24.24
N HIS A 119 -26.76 17.39 24.53
CA HIS A 119 -26.41 17.92 25.86
C HIS A 119 -26.08 19.43 25.84
N PRO A 120 -27.04 20.31 25.51
CA PRO A 120 -26.80 21.75 25.52
C PRO A 120 -26.53 22.25 26.95
N GLY A 121 -25.25 22.52 27.26
CA GLY A 121 -24.82 23.13 28.53
C GLY A 121 -24.06 22.24 29.51
N ALA A 122 -23.57 21.06 29.09
CA ALA A 122 -22.57 20.29 29.83
C ALA A 122 -21.16 20.89 29.71
#